data_AF-A0A850A2S1-F1
#
_entry.id   AF-A0A850A2S1-F1
#
_cell.length_a   1.000
_cell.length_b   1.000
_cell.length_c   1.000
_cell.angle_alpha   90.00
_cell.angle_beta   90.00
_cell.angle_gamma   90.00
#
_symmetry.space_group_name_H-M   'P 1'
#
loop_
_entity.id
_entity.type
_entity.pdbx_description
1 polymer ?
#
loop_
_entity_poly.entity_id
_entity_poly.type
_entity_poly.pdbx_seq_one_letter_code
_entity_poly.pdbx_strand_id
1 'polypeptide(L)'
;MSTRYADRIFTVEAVAARPVALVLGAGIYPSGRLSAVLADRMHTAMALYEAGKVEKLLLSGDNSIAHYNEPAAMGDFALAAGLPPAALAYDFAGRRTYDSCYRARHIFGLDQVIVVTQAFHLPRALYLCQQAGVDAVGVAADQRAYLRSDWFAFREALARARAWFDVHLLRPQPVGGSRIDIFAPDYQGRAH
;
A
#
# COMPACT_ATOMS: atom_id res chain seq x y z
N MET A 1 2.09 -15.27 18.25
CA MET A 1 2.34 -14.23 17.22
C MET A 1 3.84 -14.01 17.16
N SER A 2 4.45 -14.05 15.97
CA SER A 2 5.89 -13.82 15.80
C SER A 2 6.22 -12.36 16.14
N THR A 3 7.13 -12.15 17.08
CA THR A 3 7.63 -10.85 17.58
C THR A 3 8.67 -10.20 16.64
N ARG A 4 9.03 -10.87 15.54
CA ARG A 4 10.18 -10.56 14.68
C ARG A 4 10.17 -9.18 14.01
N TYR A 5 9.06 -8.47 13.99
CA TYR A 5 8.94 -7.15 13.36
C TYR A 5 8.34 -6.08 14.28
N ALA A 6 8.16 -6.37 15.57
CA ALA A 6 7.53 -5.41 16.50
C ALA A 6 8.35 -4.11 16.62
N ASP A 7 9.68 -4.22 16.56
CA ASP A 7 10.66 -3.13 16.55
C ASP A 7 10.70 -2.34 15.24
N ARG A 8 9.92 -2.76 14.23
CA ARG A 8 9.85 -2.12 12.90
C ARG A 8 8.47 -1.57 12.59
N ILE A 9 7.57 -1.55 13.58
CA ILE A 9 6.22 -1.00 13.46
C ILE A 9 6.13 0.23 14.38
N PHE A 10 5.70 1.35 13.81
CA PHE A 10 5.71 2.65 14.46
C PHE A 10 4.34 3.35 14.32
N THR A 11 4.15 4.40 15.11
CA THR A 11 3.08 5.38 14.86
C THR A 11 3.55 6.40 13.81
N VAL A 12 2.62 7.21 13.31
CA VAL A 12 2.91 8.30 12.35
C VAL A 12 3.93 9.28 12.94
N GLU A 13 3.82 9.58 14.24
CA GLU A 13 4.69 10.55 14.92
C GLU A 13 6.10 9.98 15.11
N ALA A 14 6.20 8.71 15.51
CA ALA A 14 7.44 8.05 15.88
C ALA A 14 8.27 7.54 14.70
N VAL A 15 7.64 7.29 13.54
CA VAL A 15 8.37 6.75 12.38
C VAL A 15 9.39 7.78 11.85
N ALA A 16 10.58 7.31 11.53
CA ALA A 16 11.58 8.13 10.83
C ALA A 16 11.13 8.38 9.38
N ALA A 17 11.48 9.55 8.83
CA ALA A 17 11.10 9.90 7.46
C ALA A 17 11.72 8.93 6.44
N ARG A 18 10.96 8.62 5.39
CA ARG A 18 11.39 7.83 4.23
C ARG A 18 10.81 8.44 2.96
N PRO A 19 11.39 8.22 1.77
CA PRO A 19 10.92 8.91 0.56
C PRO A 19 9.46 8.63 0.21
N VAL A 20 9.00 7.39 0.46
CA VAL A 20 7.69 6.91 -0.01
C VAL A 20 6.93 6.13 1.07
N ALA A 21 5.63 6.40 1.16
CA ALA A 21 4.67 5.49 1.78
C ALA A 21 4.12 4.51 0.73
N LEU A 22 4.40 3.21 0.90
CA LEU A 22 3.77 2.15 0.11
C LEU A 22 2.40 1.83 0.72
N VAL A 23 1.33 2.24 0.03
CA VAL A 23 -0.06 2.00 0.45
C VAL A 23 -0.56 0.74 -0.23
N LEU A 24 -0.82 -0.30 0.58
CA LEU A 24 -1.31 -1.57 0.06
C LEU A 24 -2.82 -1.52 -0.15
N GLY A 25 -3.30 -2.13 -1.24
CA GLY A 25 -4.72 -2.31 -1.51
C GLY A 25 -5.49 -3.17 -0.48
N ALA A 26 -6.76 -2.85 -0.27
CA ALA A 26 -7.70 -3.54 0.61
C ALA A 26 -9.16 -3.57 0.09
N GLY A 27 -9.37 -3.36 -1.21
CA GLY A 27 -10.70 -3.49 -1.80
C GLY A 27 -11.41 -2.15 -2.06
N ILE A 28 -12.12 -2.08 -3.18
CA ILE A 28 -13.17 -1.07 -3.43
C ILE A 28 -14.55 -1.74 -3.54
N TYR A 29 -15.60 -1.01 -3.14
CA TYR A 29 -16.98 -1.43 -3.33
C TYR A 29 -17.39 -1.32 -4.81
N PRO A 30 -18.45 -2.02 -5.25
CA PRO A 30 -18.96 -1.91 -6.62
C PRO A 30 -19.30 -0.48 -7.06
N SER A 31 -19.56 0.42 -6.11
CA SER A 31 -19.78 1.84 -6.37
C SER A 31 -18.51 2.64 -6.68
N GLY A 32 -17.33 2.02 -6.70
CA GLY A 32 -16.02 2.68 -6.82
C GLY A 32 -15.49 3.30 -5.52
N ARG A 33 -16.26 3.24 -4.43
CA ARG A 33 -15.83 3.77 -3.12
C ARG A 33 -14.80 2.84 -2.48
N LEU A 34 -13.81 3.42 -1.80
CA LEU A 34 -12.87 2.65 -0.99
C LEU A 34 -13.60 1.82 0.08
N SER A 35 -13.13 0.60 0.34
CA SER A 35 -13.54 -0.13 1.55
C SER A 35 -13.15 0.67 2.79
N ALA A 36 -13.81 0.43 3.93
CA ALA A 36 -13.43 1.10 5.18
C ALA A 36 -11.95 0.87 5.53
N VAL A 37 -11.48 -0.36 5.29
CA VAL A 37 -10.10 -0.79 5.50
C VAL A 37 -9.11 -0.02 4.61
N LEU A 38 -9.48 0.21 3.35
CA LEU A 38 -8.65 0.95 2.40
C LEU A 38 -8.68 2.45 2.69
N ALA A 39 -9.82 3.00 3.07
CA ALA A 39 -9.95 4.39 3.50
C ALA A 39 -9.06 4.69 4.71
N ASP A 40 -9.01 3.80 5.70
CA ASP A 40 -8.14 3.98 6.87
C ASP A 40 -6.64 3.96 6.49
N ARG A 41 -6.25 3.13 5.50
CA ARG A 41 -4.89 3.14 4.94
C ARG A 41 -4.59 4.47 4.26
N MET A 42 -5.53 4.98 3.48
CA MET A 42 -5.37 6.27 2.80
C MET A 42 -5.26 7.42 3.80
N HIS A 43 -6.11 7.48 4.82
CA HIS A 43 -6.01 8.49 5.88
C HIS A 43 -4.64 8.43 6.59
N THR A 44 -4.15 7.23 6.88
CA THR A 44 -2.83 7.05 7.52
C THR A 44 -1.68 7.48 6.60
N ALA A 45 -1.77 7.17 5.30
CA ALA A 45 -0.79 7.57 4.31
C ALA A 45 -0.76 9.10 4.10
N MET A 46 -1.93 9.73 4.04
CA MET A 46 -2.06 11.19 3.98
C MET A 46 -1.49 11.86 5.24
N ALA A 47 -1.75 11.32 6.43
CA ALA A 47 -1.17 11.83 7.67
C ALA A 47 0.38 11.77 7.67
N LEU A 48 0.98 10.72 7.09
CA LEU A 48 2.43 10.64 6.91
C LEU A 48 2.95 11.73 5.96
N TYR A 49 2.23 12.02 4.88
CA TYR A 49 2.58 13.08 3.95
C TYR A 49 2.48 14.46 4.60
N GLU A 50 1.37 14.74 5.27
CA GLU A 50 1.13 16.00 5.98
C GLU A 50 2.15 16.24 7.11
N ALA A 51 2.57 15.18 7.79
CA ALA A 51 3.61 15.24 8.82
C ALA A 51 5.05 15.31 8.27
N GLY A 52 5.24 15.38 6.94
CA GLY A 52 6.55 15.42 6.30
C GLY A 52 7.37 14.14 6.47
N LYS A 53 6.72 13.01 6.78
CA LYS A 53 7.38 11.71 6.94
C LYS A 53 7.65 11.04 5.61
N VAL A 54 6.91 11.43 4.56
CA VAL A 54 7.09 10.95 3.18
C VAL A 54 6.89 12.07 2.18
N GLU A 55 7.53 11.95 1.02
CA GLU A 55 7.37 12.89 -0.09
C GLU A 55 6.30 12.42 -1.09
N LYS A 56 6.08 11.11 -1.19
CA LYS A 56 5.11 10.51 -2.12
C LYS A 56 4.36 9.33 -1.51
N LEU A 57 3.15 9.11 -2.01
CA LEU A 57 2.33 7.93 -1.75
C LEU A 57 2.38 7.03 -2.98
N LEU A 58 2.92 5.82 -2.84
CA LEU A 58 2.85 4.78 -3.87
C LEU A 58 1.59 3.94 -3.63
N LEU A 59 0.57 4.19 -4.47
CA LEU A 59 -0.76 3.59 -4.43
C LEU A 59 -0.73 2.25 -5.17
N SER A 60 -0.55 1.15 -4.44
CA SER A 60 -0.33 -0.19 -5.02
C SER A 60 -1.54 -1.09 -4.81
N GLY A 61 -2.15 -1.53 -5.91
CA GLY A 61 -3.38 -2.31 -5.89
C GLY A 61 -3.69 -2.97 -7.22
N ASP A 62 -4.86 -3.60 -7.30
CA ASP A 62 -5.29 -4.34 -8.48
C ASP A 62 -6.04 -3.45 -9.49
N ASN A 63 -5.82 -3.73 -10.78
CA ASN A 63 -6.52 -3.14 -11.93
C ASN A 63 -6.90 -4.21 -12.98
N SER A 64 -6.96 -5.48 -12.59
CA SER A 64 -7.07 -6.60 -13.53
C SER A 64 -8.46 -6.81 -14.14
N ILE A 65 -9.49 -6.12 -13.65
CA ILE A 65 -10.87 -6.20 -14.15
C ILE A 65 -11.24 -4.84 -14.73
N ALA A 66 -11.87 -4.80 -15.90
CA ALA A 66 -12.19 -3.58 -16.67
C ALA A 66 -13.00 -2.50 -15.93
N HIS A 67 -13.53 -2.81 -14.73
CA HIS A 67 -14.30 -1.90 -13.89
C HIS A 67 -13.81 -1.87 -12.43
N TYR A 68 -12.61 -2.39 -12.17
CA TYR A 68 -11.99 -2.39 -10.85
C TYR A 68 -10.61 -1.76 -10.95
N ASN A 69 -10.49 -0.50 -10.56
CA ASN A 69 -9.22 0.22 -10.54
C ASN A 69 -8.97 0.81 -9.15
N GLU A 70 -8.33 0.02 -8.31
CA GLU A 70 -8.10 0.38 -6.92
C GLU A 70 -7.08 1.53 -6.75
N PRO A 71 -5.94 1.55 -7.47
CA PRO A 71 -5.03 2.70 -7.40
C PRO A 71 -5.65 4.01 -7.87
N ALA A 72 -6.49 4.00 -8.91
CA ALA A 72 -7.19 5.21 -9.35
C ALA A 72 -8.14 5.72 -8.26
N ALA A 73 -8.94 4.84 -7.65
CA ALA A 73 -9.84 5.22 -6.56
C ALA A 73 -9.08 5.77 -5.34
N MET A 74 -7.91 5.22 -5.00
CA MET A 74 -7.03 5.77 -3.97
C MET A 74 -6.53 7.17 -4.35
N GLY A 75 -6.18 7.37 -5.62
CA GLY A 75 -5.75 8.67 -6.14
C GLY A 75 -6.85 9.72 -6.03
N ASP A 76 -8.05 9.40 -6.53
CA ASP A 76 -9.22 10.26 -6.46
C ASP A 76 -9.54 10.65 -5.00
N PHE A 77 -9.41 9.70 -4.07
CA PHE A 77 -9.59 9.94 -2.65
C PHE A 77 -8.58 10.94 -2.08
N ALA A 78 -7.29 10.79 -2.40
CA ALA A 78 -6.24 11.70 -1.94
C ALA A 78 -6.35 13.10 -2.58
N LEU A 79 -6.67 13.17 -3.88
CA LEU A 79 -6.89 14.42 -4.59
C LEU A 79 -8.09 15.19 -4.02
N ALA A 80 -9.20 14.48 -3.73
CA ALA A 80 -10.37 15.07 -3.08
C ALA A 80 -10.06 15.59 -1.67
N ALA A 81 -9.07 15.01 -0.98
CA ALA A 81 -8.56 15.49 0.30
C ALA A 81 -7.55 16.64 0.18
N GLY A 82 -7.19 17.06 -1.03
CA GLY A 82 -6.32 18.21 -1.29
C GLY A 82 -4.83 17.90 -1.49
N LEU A 83 -4.44 16.62 -1.56
CA LEU A 83 -3.06 16.28 -1.90
C LEU A 83 -2.76 16.69 -3.35
N PRO A 84 -1.58 17.25 -3.65
CA PRO A 84 -1.22 17.58 -5.03
C PRO A 84 -0.97 16.30 -5.85
N PRO A 85 -1.28 16.28 -7.16
CA PRO A 85 -1.00 15.11 -8.02
C PRO A 85 0.46 14.64 -7.97
N ALA A 86 1.41 15.57 -7.80
CA ALA A 86 2.83 15.26 -7.68
C ALA A 86 3.20 14.42 -6.45
N ALA A 87 2.33 14.38 -5.42
CA ALA A 87 2.50 13.52 -4.25
C ALA A 87 2.10 12.06 -4.52
N LEU A 88 1.44 11.76 -5.63
CA LEU A 88 0.84 10.45 -5.89
C LEU A 88 1.60 9.70 -6.96
N ALA A 89 1.94 8.44 -6.69
CA ALA A 89 2.45 7.50 -7.65
C ALA A 89 1.54 6.27 -7.71
N TYR A 90 1.32 5.73 -8.91
CA TYR A 90 0.33 4.67 -9.14
C TYR A 90 1.01 3.36 -9.52
N ASP A 91 0.60 2.27 -8.86
CA ASP A 91 1.02 0.91 -9.18
C ASP A 91 -0.18 -0.01 -9.42
N PHE A 92 -0.58 -0.15 -10.70
CA PHE A 92 -1.71 -0.97 -11.16
C PHE A 92 -1.45 -2.47 -11.24
N ALA A 93 -0.20 -2.90 -11.03
CA ALA A 93 0.14 -4.32 -11.04
C ALA A 93 0.52 -4.84 -9.64
N GLY A 94 0.21 -4.06 -8.60
CA GLY A 94 0.35 -4.39 -7.19
C GLY A 94 -0.75 -5.31 -6.65
N ARG A 95 -1.08 -6.37 -7.39
CA ARG A 95 -2.27 -7.22 -7.10
C ARG A 95 -2.14 -8.03 -5.80
N ARG A 96 -0.92 -8.07 -5.27
CA ARG A 96 -0.43 -9.02 -4.29
C ARG A 96 0.62 -8.30 -3.48
N THR A 97 0.66 -8.50 -2.16
CA THR A 97 1.67 -7.81 -1.33
C THR A 97 3.11 -8.09 -1.79
N TYR A 98 3.37 -9.30 -2.29
CA TYR A 98 4.66 -9.62 -2.91
C TYR A 98 4.92 -8.79 -4.17
N ASP A 99 3.92 -8.60 -5.04
CA ASP A 99 4.06 -7.79 -6.25
C ASP A 99 4.32 -6.34 -5.89
N SER A 100 3.57 -5.77 -4.93
CA SER A 100 3.78 -4.40 -4.44
C SER A 100 5.20 -4.20 -3.94
N CYS A 101 5.70 -5.11 -3.10
CA CYS A 101 7.06 -5.05 -2.57
C CYS A 101 8.14 -5.24 -3.65
N TYR A 102 7.96 -6.22 -4.55
CA TYR A 102 8.88 -6.45 -5.67
C TYR A 102 8.94 -5.24 -6.59
N ARG A 103 7.78 -4.68 -6.96
CA ARG A 103 7.69 -3.55 -7.88
C ARG A 103 8.20 -2.28 -7.24
N ALA A 104 7.97 -2.06 -5.94
CA ALA A 104 8.61 -0.98 -5.20
C ALA A 104 10.14 -0.98 -5.42
N ARG A 105 10.79 -2.16 -5.31
CA ARG A 105 12.23 -2.29 -5.59
C ARG A 105 12.59 -2.12 -7.06
N HIS A 106 11.96 -2.90 -7.93
CA HIS A 106 12.47 -3.15 -9.29
C HIS A 106 11.87 -2.24 -10.35
N ILE A 107 10.67 -1.71 -10.11
CA ILE A 107 9.97 -0.80 -11.03
C ILE A 107 10.13 0.63 -10.55
N PHE A 108 9.89 0.89 -9.27
CA PHE A 108 9.94 2.24 -8.70
C PHE A 108 11.31 2.59 -8.11
N GLY A 109 12.27 1.64 -8.08
CA GLY A 109 13.63 1.89 -7.63
C GLY A 109 13.76 2.25 -6.15
N LEU A 110 12.80 1.88 -5.31
CA LEU A 110 12.74 2.25 -3.90
C LEU A 110 13.55 1.27 -3.06
N ASP A 111 14.56 1.79 -2.36
CA ASP A 111 15.38 1.01 -1.42
C ASP A 111 14.79 1.01 0.00
N GLN A 112 14.02 2.04 0.35
CA GLN A 112 13.38 2.18 1.67
C GLN A 112 11.96 2.75 1.56
N VAL A 113 11.01 2.18 2.31
CA VAL A 113 9.60 2.62 2.32
C VAL A 113 8.98 2.55 3.70
N ILE A 114 7.94 3.35 3.93
CA ILE A 114 6.97 3.13 5.02
C ILE A 114 5.80 2.34 4.44
N VAL A 115 5.56 1.11 4.92
CA VAL A 115 4.42 0.28 4.51
C VAL A 115 3.20 0.66 5.34
N VAL A 116 2.12 1.05 4.68
CA VAL A 116 0.85 1.41 5.32
C VAL A 116 -0.17 0.30 5.09
N THR A 117 -0.52 -0.39 6.17
CA THR A 117 -1.55 -1.44 6.20
C THR A 117 -1.99 -1.69 7.65
N GLN A 118 -2.93 -2.58 7.89
CA GLN A 118 -3.39 -2.87 9.25
C GLN A 118 -2.36 -3.70 10.05
N ALA A 119 -2.40 -3.56 11.37
CA ALA A 119 -1.43 -4.13 12.31
C ALA A 119 -1.23 -5.64 12.14
N PHE A 120 -2.31 -6.39 11.91
CA PHE A 120 -2.22 -7.84 11.68
C PHE A 120 -1.43 -8.19 10.41
N HIS A 121 -1.41 -7.30 9.40
CA HIS A 121 -0.83 -7.54 8.08
C HIS A 121 0.65 -7.15 8.03
N LEU A 122 1.05 -6.19 8.87
CA LEU A 122 2.40 -5.64 8.88
C LEU A 122 3.51 -6.69 8.96
N PRO A 123 3.49 -7.70 9.86
CA PRO A 123 4.58 -8.67 9.94
C PRO A 123 4.85 -9.39 8.61
N ARG A 124 3.78 -9.70 7.86
CA ARG A 124 3.90 -10.34 6.55
C ARG A 124 4.38 -9.36 5.49
N ALA A 125 3.83 -8.16 5.44
CA ALA A 125 4.20 -7.16 4.45
C ALA A 125 5.69 -6.77 4.59
N LEU A 126 6.15 -6.57 5.83
CA LEU A 126 7.55 -6.27 6.13
C LEU A 126 8.48 -7.41 5.73
N TYR A 127 8.10 -8.66 6.02
CA TYR A 127 8.86 -9.83 5.57
C TYR A 127 8.99 -9.87 4.04
N LEU A 128 7.90 -9.67 3.30
CA LEU A 128 7.90 -9.73 1.83
C LEU A 128 8.72 -8.59 1.21
N CYS A 129 8.63 -7.39 1.77
CA CYS A 129 9.43 -6.25 1.31
C CYS A 129 10.92 -6.45 1.58
N GLN A 130 11.27 -6.99 2.75
CA GLN A 130 12.65 -7.36 3.04
C GLN A 130 13.18 -8.43 2.06
N GLN A 131 12.38 -9.45 1.73
CA GLN A 131 12.76 -10.46 0.73
C GLN A 131 12.87 -9.88 -0.69
N ALA A 132 12.13 -8.82 -1.00
CA ALA A 132 12.26 -8.07 -2.24
C ALA A 132 13.44 -7.09 -2.23
N GLY A 133 14.25 -7.04 -1.16
CA GLY A 133 15.39 -6.13 -1.05
C GLY A 133 15.02 -4.69 -0.73
N VAL A 134 13.83 -4.45 -0.17
CA VAL A 134 13.38 -3.14 0.32
C VAL A 134 13.51 -3.10 1.84
N ASP A 135 14.24 -2.12 2.36
CA ASP A 135 14.21 -1.78 3.77
C ASP A 135 12.83 -1.22 4.10
N ALA A 136 11.97 -1.99 4.78
CA ALA A 136 10.60 -1.59 5.11
C ALA A 136 10.38 -1.44 6.61
N VAL A 137 9.69 -0.37 7.00
CA VAL A 137 9.07 -0.18 8.33
C VAL A 137 7.57 -0.03 8.16
N GLY A 138 6.81 -0.30 9.21
CA GLY A 138 5.37 -0.37 9.17
C GLY A 138 4.71 0.76 9.95
N VAL A 139 3.60 1.29 9.44
CA VAL A 139 2.66 2.10 10.22
C VAL A 139 1.29 1.46 10.13
N ALA A 140 0.71 1.19 11.30
CA ALA A 140 -0.60 0.56 11.41
C ALA A 140 -1.71 1.55 11.06
N ALA A 141 -2.61 1.12 10.17
CA ALA A 141 -3.74 1.91 9.69
C ALA A 141 -5.06 1.57 10.39
N ASP A 142 -5.01 1.07 11.63
CA ASP A 142 -6.18 0.66 12.40
C ASP A 142 -6.84 1.91 13.02
N GLN A 143 -7.66 2.64 12.26
CA GLN A 143 -8.30 3.88 12.73
C GLN A 143 -9.66 3.66 13.43
N ARG A 144 -10.21 2.45 13.38
CA ARG A 144 -11.55 2.13 13.89
C ARG A 144 -11.57 0.77 14.55
N ALA A 145 -12.45 0.62 15.54
CA ALA A 145 -12.96 -0.70 15.90
C ALA A 145 -13.95 -1.12 14.81
N TYR A 146 -13.59 -2.12 14.01
CA TYR A 146 -14.45 -2.60 12.94
C TYR A 146 -15.74 -3.22 13.53
N LEU A 147 -16.87 -2.51 13.40
CA LEU A 147 -18.20 -3.01 13.77
C LEU A 147 -18.57 -4.22 12.92
N ARG A 148 -19.58 -5.00 13.34
CA ARG A 148 -19.90 -6.32 12.77
C ARG A 148 -19.84 -6.40 11.23
N SER A 149 -20.39 -5.43 10.49
CA SER A 149 -20.38 -5.43 9.01
C SER A 149 -19.00 -5.16 8.41
N ASP A 150 -18.30 -4.11 8.88
CA ASP A 150 -16.95 -3.79 8.43
C ASP A 150 -15.96 -4.90 8.83
N TRP A 151 -16.21 -5.55 9.97
CA TRP A 151 -15.45 -6.70 10.44
C TRP A 151 -15.62 -7.91 9.53
N PHE A 152 -16.82 -8.19 9.01
CA PHE A 152 -16.99 -9.26 8.02
C PHE A 152 -16.26 -8.95 6.73
N ALA A 153 -16.37 -7.72 6.20
CA ALA A 153 -15.65 -7.31 5.00
C ALA A 153 -14.12 -7.36 5.21
N PHE A 154 -13.65 -6.89 6.36
CA PHE A 154 -12.25 -6.97 6.78
C PHE A 154 -11.78 -8.43 6.91
N ARG A 155 -12.56 -9.30 7.56
CA ARG A 155 -12.27 -10.73 7.70
C ARG A 155 -12.25 -11.45 6.36
N GLU A 156 -13.12 -11.05 5.44
CA GLU A 156 -13.14 -11.60 4.10
C GLU A 156 -11.92 -11.14 3.30
N ALA A 157 -11.56 -9.85 3.36
CA ALA A 157 -10.33 -9.32 2.77
C ALA A 157 -9.09 -10.03 3.35
N LEU A 158 -9.09 -10.29 4.65
CA LEU A 158 -8.11 -11.10 5.36
C LEU A 158 -8.03 -12.54 4.85
N ALA A 159 -9.17 -13.21 4.74
CA ALA A 159 -9.26 -14.59 4.28
C ALA A 159 -8.80 -14.69 2.82
N ARG A 160 -9.18 -13.74 1.97
CA ARG A 160 -8.70 -13.62 0.59
C ARG A 160 -7.20 -13.39 0.56
N ALA A 161 -6.67 -12.45 1.37
CA ALA A 161 -5.24 -12.20 1.44
C ALA A 161 -4.45 -13.41 1.97
N ARG A 162 -5.04 -14.20 2.88
CA ARG A 162 -4.45 -15.42 3.44
C ARG A 162 -4.52 -16.60 2.48
N ALA A 163 -5.67 -16.90 1.89
CA ALA A 163 -5.77 -17.93 0.85
C ALA A 163 -4.85 -17.59 -0.33
N TRP A 164 -4.78 -16.30 -0.69
CA TRP A 164 -3.85 -15.81 -1.69
C TRP A 164 -2.37 -16.00 -1.26
N PHE A 165 -2.02 -15.76 0.01
CA PHE A 165 -0.69 -16.04 0.59
C PHE A 165 -0.29 -17.50 0.47
N ASP A 166 -1.18 -18.39 0.91
CA ASP A 166 -0.92 -19.82 1.03
C ASP A 166 -0.68 -20.43 -0.35
N VAL A 167 -1.36 -19.91 -1.38
CA VAL A 167 -1.22 -20.37 -2.77
C VAL A 167 -0.01 -19.75 -3.48
N HIS A 168 0.32 -18.48 -3.22
CA HIS A 168 1.28 -17.74 -4.04
C HIS A 168 2.66 -17.53 -3.41
N LEU A 169 2.96 -18.17 -2.28
CA LEU A 169 4.32 -18.22 -1.73
C LEU A 169 5.31 -19.04 -2.58
N LEU A 170 4.83 -19.68 -3.65
CA LEU A 170 5.61 -20.41 -4.65
C LEU A 170 6.13 -19.49 -5.77
N ARG A 171 6.91 -18.44 -5.42
CA ARG A 171 7.66 -17.54 -6.34
C ARG A 171 7.09 -17.36 -7.78
N PRO A 172 5.81 -17.00 -7.97
CA PRO A 172 5.29 -16.74 -9.30
C PRO A 172 5.92 -15.47 -9.87
N GLN A 173 6.27 -15.46 -11.16
CA GLN A 173 6.93 -14.32 -11.81
C GLN A 173 6.07 -13.05 -11.64
N PRO A 174 6.63 -11.98 -11.03
CA PRO A 174 5.95 -10.69 -10.94
C PRO A 174 5.63 -10.13 -12.32
N VAL A 175 4.58 -9.32 -12.41
CA VAL A 175 4.33 -8.53 -13.62
C VAL A 175 5.44 -7.50 -13.75
N GLY A 176 6.31 -7.71 -14.75
CA GLY A 176 7.41 -6.81 -15.09
C GLY A 176 6.93 -5.47 -15.65
N GLY A 177 7.88 -4.63 -16.03
CA GLY A 177 7.62 -3.30 -16.60
C GLY A 177 8.92 -2.52 -16.73
N SER A 178 8.89 -1.40 -17.46
CA SER A 178 9.99 -0.44 -17.46
C SER A 178 10.10 0.24 -16.09
N ARG A 179 11.32 0.67 -15.73
CA ARG A 179 11.55 1.44 -14.51
C ARG A 179 10.82 2.79 -14.60
N ILE A 180 10.19 3.20 -13.51
CA ILE A 180 9.47 4.47 -13.37
C ILE A 180 10.20 5.30 -12.33
N ASP A 181 10.72 6.47 -12.73
CA ASP A 181 11.27 7.45 -11.80
C ASP A 181 10.17 8.40 -11.35
N ILE A 182 9.63 8.12 -10.17
CA ILE A 182 8.54 8.94 -9.59
C ILE A 182 9.04 10.27 -9.04
N PHE A 183 10.36 10.48 -8.95
CA PHE A 183 10.99 11.73 -8.49
C PHE A 183 11.50 12.60 -9.65
N ALA A 184 11.34 12.14 -10.89
CA ALA A 184 11.69 12.94 -12.06
C ALA A 184 10.87 14.25 -12.09
N PRO A 185 11.46 15.39 -12.51
CA PRO A 185 10.78 16.69 -12.53
C PRO A 185 9.51 16.74 -13.37
N ASP A 186 9.40 15.86 -14.37
CA ASP A 186 8.26 15.73 -15.28
C ASP A 186 7.22 14.69 -14.82
N TYR A 187 7.42 14.04 -13.67
CA TYR A 187 6.46 13.08 -13.13
C TYR A 187 5.19 13.80 -12.61
N GLN A 188 4.12 13.76 -13.40
CA GLN A 188 2.85 14.43 -13.10
C GLN A 188 1.81 13.55 -12.36
N GLY A 189 2.23 12.47 -11.69
CA GLY A 189 1.30 11.59 -10.97
C GLY A 189 0.25 10.97 -11.89
N ARG A 190 0.67 10.42 -13.03
CA ARG A 190 -0.25 9.86 -14.03
C ARG A 190 -0.44 8.36 -13.84
N ALA A 191 -1.69 7.94 -14.01
CA ALA A 191 -2.02 6.56 -14.31
C ALA A 191 -1.53 6.24 -15.74
N HIS A 192 -0.55 5.35 -15.89
CA HIS A 192 -0.15 4.80 -17.19
C HIS A 192 -0.88 3.49 -17.45
#